data_AF-A0A8C9P7D1-F1
#
_entry.id   AF-A0A8C9P7D1-F1
#
_cell.length_a   1.000
_cell.length_b   1.000
_cell.length_c   1.000
_cell.angle_alpha   90.00
_cell.angle_beta   90.00
_cell.angle_gamma   90.00
#
_symmetry.space_group_name_H-M   'P 1'
#
loop_
_entity.id
_entity.type
_entity.pdbx_description
1 polymer ?
#
loop_
_entity_poly.entity_id
_entity_poly.type
_entity_poly.pdbx_seq_one_letter_code
_entity_poly.pdbx_strand_id
1 'polypeptide(L)'
;PCSRCASAKNMPLAKDLLHPSPEEEKRKHKKKCLVRKHKKKCLVQSPNSYFMDVKCPGCYKITTVFSHAQTVVLCVGCSTVLCQPTGGKARLTEGCSFRRKQH
;
A
#
# COMPACT_ATOMS: atom_id res chain seq x y z
N PRO A 1 50.16 16.21 23.44
CA PRO A 1 49.27 16.73 22.37
C PRO A 1 49.52 16.06 21.02
N CYS A 2 48.71 15.04 20.69
CA CYS A 2 48.13 14.87 19.35
C CYS A 2 47.00 13.84 19.44
N SER A 3 45.83 14.36 19.82
CA SER A 3 44.53 13.71 19.82
C SER A 3 44.01 13.53 18.40
N ARG A 4 44.45 12.47 17.68
CA ARG A 4 44.03 12.30 16.27
C ARG A 4 43.77 10.88 15.76
N CYS A 5 43.41 9.94 16.63
CA CYS A 5 43.00 8.60 16.22
C CYS A 5 41.72 8.12 16.89
N ALA A 6 40.61 8.85 16.69
CA ALA A 6 39.28 8.41 17.10
C ALA A 6 38.21 8.86 16.10
N SER A 7 38.33 8.43 14.85
CA SER A 7 37.17 8.45 13.94
C SER A 7 37.35 7.40 12.84
N ALA A 8 37.43 6.13 13.25
CA ALA A 8 37.07 5.04 12.35
C ALA A 8 35.56 5.14 12.15
N LYS A 9 35.18 5.82 11.07
CA LYS A 9 33.79 5.97 10.63
C LYS A 9 33.14 4.60 10.63
N ASN A 10 32.07 4.50 11.41
CA ASN A 10 31.20 3.35 11.56
C ASN A 10 30.62 2.94 10.20
N MET A 11 31.35 2.12 9.44
CA MET A 11 30.84 1.39 8.27
C MET A 11 30.10 0.17 8.83
N PRO A 12 28.79 -0.01 8.59
CA PRO A 12 28.10 -1.20 9.05
C PRO A 12 28.59 -2.37 8.19
N LEU A 13 29.56 -3.12 8.72
CA LEU A 13 30.30 -4.17 8.00
C LEU A 13 29.46 -5.42 7.67
N ALA A 14 28.25 -5.55 8.17
CA ALA A 14 27.30 -6.55 7.69
C ALA A 14 25.86 -6.13 8.00
N LYS A 15 25.02 -5.99 6.97
CA LYS A 15 23.56 -6.00 7.17
C LYS A 15 23.13 -7.45 7.16
N ASP A 16 22.53 -7.90 8.25
CA ASP A 16 21.83 -9.19 8.26
C ASP A 16 20.69 -9.14 7.23
N LEU A 17 20.86 -9.88 6.14
CA LEU A 17 19.92 -9.92 5.03
C LEU A 17 18.74 -10.87 5.31
N LEU A 18 18.90 -11.79 6.27
CA LEU A 18 17.93 -12.85 6.56
C LEU A 18 16.97 -12.44 7.68
N HIS A 19 17.44 -11.68 8.68
CA HIS A 19 16.62 -11.22 9.80
C HIS A 19 16.70 -9.70 10.02
N PRO A 20 16.18 -8.88 9.08
CA PRO A 20 16.11 -7.43 9.28
C PRO A 20 15.22 -7.11 10.50
N SER A 21 15.58 -6.06 11.25
CA SER A 21 14.78 -5.66 12.40
C SER A 21 13.35 -5.26 11.98
N PRO A 22 12.34 -5.52 12.82
CA PRO A 22 10.94 -5.20 12.51
C PRO A 22 10.72 -3.71 12.26
N GLU A 23 11.58 -2.85 12.80
CA GLU A 23 11.58 -1.41 12.55
C GLU A 23 12.07 -1.06 11.15
N GLU A 24 13.11 -1.75 10.65
CA GLU A 24 13.60 -1.55 9.28
C GLU A 24 12.62 -2.08 8.24
N GLU A 25 11.94 -3.19 8.52
CA GLU A 25 10.85 -3.70 7.69
C GLU A 25 9.68 -2.71 7.66
N LYS A 26 9.21 -2.24 8.82
CA LYS A 26 8.17 -1.19 8.91
C LYS A 26 8.61 0.10 8.24
N ARG A 27 9.89 0.50 8.31
CA ARG A 27 10.42 1.68 7.62
C ARG A 27 10.45 1.49 6.11
N LYS A 28 10.81 0.30 5.61
CA LYS A 28 10.72 -0.05 4.18
C LYS A 28 9.26 -0.07 3.71
N HIS A 29 8.34 -0.57 4.55
CA HIS A 29 6.90 -0.68 4.28
C HIS A 29 6.18 0.69 4.35
N LYS A 30 6.50 1.53 5.34
CA LYS A 30 6.00 2.91 5.49
C LYS A 30 6.58 3.83 4.41
N LYS A 31 7.87 3.67 4.06
CA LYS A 31 8.45 4.30 2.86
C LYS A 31 7.85 3.74 1.56
N LYS A 32 7.20 2.57 1.54
CA LYS A 32 6.46 2.03 0.39
C LYS A 32 5.09 2.73 0.20
N CYS A 33 4.44 3.14 1.30
CA CYS A 33 3.26 4.00 1.25
C CYS A 33 3.59 5.43 0.82
N LEU A 34 4.78 5.94 1.18
CA LEU A 34 5.20 7.32 0.90
C LEU A 34 6.07 7.49 -0.36
N VAL A 35 6.75 6.43 -0.82
CA VAL A 35 7.69 6.46 -1.95
C VAL A 35 7.45 5.21 -2.79
N ARG A 36 7.51 5.36 -4.13
CA ARG A 36 7.37 4.30 -5.16
C ARG A 36 8.47 3.22 -5.05
N LYS A 37 8.61 2.55 -3.90
CA LYS A 37 9.56 1.45 -3.73
C LYS A 37 8.97 0.21 -4.39
N HIS A 38 9.65 -0.29 -5.43
CA HIS A 38 9.22 -1.47 -6.20
C HIS A 38 8.97 -2.66 -5.26
N LYS A 39 7.79 -3.27 -5.33
CA LYS A 39 7.34 -4.44 -4.52
C LYS A 39 8.41 -5.54 -4.45
N LYS A 40 9.12 -5.78 -5.55
CA LYS A 40 10.19 -6.79 -5.70
C LYS A 40 11.39 -6.59 -4.78
N LYS A 41 11.56 -5.41 -4.17
CA LYS A 41 12.69 -5.09 -3.26
C LYS A 41 12.42 -5.45 -1.79
N CYS A 42 11.29 -6.07 -1.48
CA CYS A 42 10.99 -6.61 -0.15
C CYS A 42 11.61 -8.00 0.02
N LEU A 43 12.04 -8.33 1.24
CA LEU A 43 12.56 -9.66 1.58
C LEU A 43 11.49 -10.72 1.34
N VAL A 44 10.28 -10.48 1.87
CA VAL A 44 9.08 -11.28 1.57
C VAL A 44 8.15 -10.48 0.66
N GLN A 45 7.66 -11.12 -0.40
CA GLN A 45 6.79 -10.49 -1.38
C GLN A 45 5.34 -10.44 -0.86
N SER A 46 4.80 -9.25 -0.68
CA SER A 46 3.37 -9.04 -0.43
C SER A 46 2.77 -8.00 -1.39
N PRO A 47 1.54 -8.21 -1.87
CA PRO A 47 0.87 -7.25 -2.73
C PRO A 47 0.59 -5.94 -1.98
N ASN A 48 0.68 -4.81 -2.70
CA ASN A 48 0.27 -3.49 -2.18
C ASN A 48 -1.23 -3.21 -2.38
N SER A 49 -1.89 -4.06 -3.17
CA SER A 49 -3.31 -4.00 -3.44
C SER A 49 -4.12 -4.62 -2.31
N TYR A 50 -5.37 -4.22 -2.20
CA TYR A 50 -6.29 -4.68 -1.16
C TYR A 50 -7.72 -4.66 -1.69
N PHE A 51 -8.58 -5.45 -1.05
CA PHE A 51 -10.01 -5.40 -1.29
C PHE A 51 -10.67 -4.39 -0.35
N MET A 52 -11.67 -3.70 -0.84
CA MET A 52 -12.46 -2.73 -0.08
C MET A 52 -13.94 -2.98 -0.28
N ASP A 53 -14.71 -2.77 0.78
CA ASP A 53 -16.16 -2.75 0.77
C ASP A 53 -16.60 -1.32 0.46
N VAL A 54 -17.16 -1.09 -0.72
CA VAL A 54 -17.68 0.23 -1.15
C VAL A 54 -19.18 0.24 -0.95
N LYS A 55 -19.66 1.21 -0.19
CA LYS A 55 -21.08 1.48 0.02
C LYS A 55 -21.55 2.52 -0.99
N CYS A 56 -22.55 2.15 -1.77
CA CYS A 56 -23.17 3.06 -2.72
C CYS A 56 -24.05 4.11 -2.02
N PRO A 57 -24.02 5.38 -2.45
CA PRO A 57 -24.88 6.42 -1.88
C PRO A 57 -26.37 6.24 -2.17
N GLY A 58 -26.75 5.56 -3.27
CA GLY A 58 -28.15 5.37 -3.66
C GLY A 58 -28.75 4.05 -3.17
N CYS A 59 -28.12 2.92 -3.52
CA CYS A 59 -28.65 1.59 -3.22
C CYS A 59 -28.38 1.14 -1.77
N TYR A 60 -27.52 1.84 -1.00
CA TYR A 60 -26.96 1.44 0.32
C TYR A 60 -26.33 0.04 0.40
N LYS A 61 -26.33 -0.72 -0.71
CA LYS A 61 -25.69 -2.02 -0.84
C LYS A 61 -24.17 -1.86 -0.83
N ILE A 62 -23.53 -2.84 -0.20
CA ILE A 62 -22.08 -2.92 -0.08
C ILE A 62 -21.57 -3.84 -1.20
N THR A 63 -20.64 -3.34 -2.00
CA THR A 63 -20.00 -4.11 -3.08
C THR A 63 -18.50 -4.21 -2.80
N THR A 64 -17.93 -5.41 -2.94
CA THR A 64 -16.50 -5.62 -2.82
C THR A 64 -15.79 -5.18 -4.08
N VAL A 65 -14.85 -4.22 -3.97
CA VAL A 65 -14.08 -3.65 -5.06
C VAL A 65 -12.59 -3.84 -4.82
N PHE A 66 -11.84 -4.11 -5.88
CA PHE A 66 -10.38 -4.20 -5.83
C PHE A 66 -9.74 -2.80 -5.93
N SER A 67 -8.70 -2.53 -5.14
CA SER A 67 -8.13 -1.17 -5.07
C SER A 67 -7.46 -0.66 -6.35
N HIS A 68 -7.05 -1.55 -7.26
CA HIS A 68 -6.48 -1.21 -8.57
C HIS A 68 -7.33 -1.81 -9.69
N ALA A 69 -8.66 -1.69 -9.59
CA ALA A 69 -9.58 -2.19 -10.60
C ALA A 69 -9.25 -1.59 -11.98
N GLN A 70 -9.18 -2.46 -13.00
CA GLN A 70 -8.91 -2.08 -14.40
C GLN A 70 -10.19 -1.78 -15.18
N THR A 71 -11.33 -2.26 -14.69
CA THR A 71 -12.65 -2.06 -15.29
C THR A 71 -13.48 -1.09 -14.47
N VAL A 72 -14.48 -0.49 -15.11
CA VAL A 72 -15.52 0.27 -14.41
C VAL A 72 -16.36 -0.70 -13.60
N VAL A 73 -16.56 -0.42 -12.30
CA VAL A 73 -17.38 -1.27 -11.41
C VAL A 73 -18.71 -0.59 -11.14
N LEU A 74 -19.81 -1.34 -11.26
CA LEU A 74 -21.19 -0.87 -11.10
C LEU A 74 -21.82 -1.43 -9.81
N CYS A 75 -22.73 -0.70 -9.15
CA CYS A 75 -23.58 -1.26 -8.08
C CYS A 75 -24.52 -2.31 -8.69
N VAL A 76 -24.59 -3.50 -8.08
CA VAL A 76 -25.51 -4.58 -8.49
C VAL A 76 -26.99 -4.17 -8.38
N GLY A 77 -27.31 -3.21 -7.52
CA GLY A 77 -28.69 -2.78 -7.25
C GLY A 77 -29.20 -1.58 -8.04
N CYS A 78 -28.34 -0.61 -8.38
CA CYS A 78 -28.77 0.65 -9.03
C CYS A 78 -27.95 0.98 -10.28
N SER A 79 -27.07 0.08 -10.72
CA SER A 79 -26.20 0.23 -11.90
C SER A 79 -25.34 1.50 -11.92
N THR A 80 -25.24 2.21 -10.79
CA THR A 80 -24.41 3.40 -10.66
C THR A 80 -22.94 3.01 -10.66
N VAL A 81 -22.12 3.82 -11.32
CA VAL A 81 -20.67 3.67 -11.33
C VAL A 81 -20.12 3.90 -9.91
N LEU A 82 -19.45 2.90 -9.35
CA LEU A 82 -18.80 2.95 -8.03
C LEU A 82 -17.34 3.40 -8.14
N CYS A 83 -16.63 2.96 -9.18
CA CYS A 83 -15.26 3.38 -9.43
C CYS A 83 -14.90 3.41 -10.92
N GLN A 84 -13.97 4.30 -11.26
CA GLN A 84 -13.34 4.41 -12.57
C GLN A 84 -11.89 3.90 -12.50
N PRO A 85 -11.44 3.14 -13.51
CA PRO A 85 -10.06 2.67 -13.58
C PRO A 85 -9.11 3.84 -13.81
N THR A 86 -7.92 3.75 -13.21
CA THR A 86 -6.82 4.69 -13.45
C THR A 86 -5.52 3.89 -13.62
N GLY A 87 -4.40 4.56 -13.94
CA GLY A 87 -3.08 3.91 -13.97
C GLY A 87 -2.56 3.43 -12.60
N GLY A 88 -3.29 3.67 -11.52
CA GLY A 88 -2.91 3.29 -10.15
C GLY A 88 -4.11 2.79 -9.34
N LYS A 89 -4.39 3.44 -8.21
CA LYS A 89 -5.59 3.13 -7.43
C LYS A 89 -6.82 3.63 -8.17
N ALA A 90 -7.86 2.79 -8.23
CA ALA A 90 -9.13 3.15 -8.84
C ALA A 90 -9.72 4.40 -8.17
N ARG A 91 -10.32 5.28 -8.97
CA ARG A 91 -10.98 6.50 -8.48
C ARG A 91 -12.41 6.15 -8.10
N LEU A 92 -12.78 6.32 -6.83
CA LEU A 92 -14.15 6.13 -6.38
C LEU A 92 -15.02 7.32 -6.83
N THR A 93 -16.29 7.06 -7.09
CA THR A 93 -17.27 8.11 -7.36
C THR A 93 -17.51 8.94 -6.10
N GLU A 94 -17.71 10.25 -6.28
CA GLU A 94 -18.08 11.19 -5.21
C GLU A 94 -19.26 10.63 -4.37
N GLY A 95 -19.15 10.71 -3.05
CA GLY A 95 -20.20 10.22 -2.14
C GLY A 95 -20.21 8.71 -1.85
N CYS A 96 -19.36 7.91 -2.49
CA CYS A 96 -19.15 6.52 -2.10
C CYS A 96 -18.27 6.44 -0.84
N SER A 97 -18.75 5.76 0.20
CA SER A 97 -17.92 5.43 1.38
C SER A 97 -17.26 4.07 1.19
N PHE A 98 -16.04 3.89 1.71
CA PHE A 98 -15.36 2.60 1.62
C PHE A 98 -14.71 2.18 2.93
N ARG A 99 -14.69 0.88 3.18
CA ARG A 99 -13.97 0.24 4.28
C ARG A 99 -12.98 -0.76 3.70
N ARG A 100 -11.73 -0.74 4.15
CA ARG A 100 -10.73 -1.74 3.75
C ARG A 100 -11.06 -3.06 4.44
N LYS A 101 -11.15 -4.14 3.68
CA LYS A 101 -11.22 -5.50 4.25
C LYS A 101 -9.83 -5.87 4.75
N GLN A 102 -9.76 -6.27 6.02
CA GLN A 102 -8.60 -6.94 6.57
C GLN A 102 -8.76 -8.43 6.28
N HIS A 103 -7.95 -8.90 5.34
CA HIS A 103 -7.51 -10.30 5.24
C HIS A 103 -5.99 -10.27 5.43
#